data_AF-A0A0F9CPA7-F1
#
_entry.id   AF-A0A0F9CPA7-F1
#
_cell.length_a   1.000
_cell.length_b   1.000
_cell.length_c   1.000
_cell.angle_alpha   90.00
_cell.angle_beta   90.00
_cell.angle_gamma   90.00
#
_symmetry.space_group_name_H-M   'P 1'
#
loop_
_entity.id
_entity.type
_entity.pdbx_description
1 polymer ?
#
loop_
_entity_poly.entity_id
_entity_poly.type
_entity_poly.pdbx_seq_one_letter_code
_entity_poly.pdbx_strand_id
1 'polypeptide(L)'
;MEQISFKITGITALLQNNPASMRRSGTGLSQKSIPTPEEEAESKVFKEADGQLYVPAAGFRFGIIKRACTGRRLQKRSASSVVSGALFLLSDRCPLTNGNGKPVTEYEIDCQRAVVQRQGIIRARPRIPNWSTEVQYEYDDDFLSAEIIEELQTLAGKISGLGDFRPDRGGANGRYSVEKIS
;
A
#
# COMPACT_ATOMS: atom_id res chain seq x y z
N MET A 1 18.55 -16.24 8.57
CA MET A 1 18.12 -14.99 7.87
C MET A 1 18.22 -15.21 6.38
N GLU A 2 17.07 -15.39 5.75
CA GLU A 2 16.91 -15.62 4.33
C GLU A 2 16.16 -14.44 3.67
N GLN A 3 16.18 -14.38 2.35
CA GLN A 3 15.46 -13.36 1.59
C GLN A 3 14.40 -14.01 0.71
N ILE A 4 13.30 -13.30 0.50
CA ILE A 4 12.21 -13.70 -0.39
C ILE A 4 11.66 -12.48 -1.10
N SER A 5 11.39 -12.62 -2.40
CA SER A 5 10.86 -11.55 -3.22
C SER A 5 9.57 -11.97 -3.89
N PHE A 6 8.62 -11.03 -3.93
CA PHE A 6 7.34 -11.21 -4.57
C PHE A 6 7.10 -10.15 -5.62
N LYS A 7 6.68 -10.60 -6.80
CA LYS A 7 5.99 -9.75 -7.76
C LYS A 7 4.53 -9.63 -7.35
N ILE A 8 4.10 -8.38 -7.19
CA ILE A 8 2.74 -8.01 -6.86
C ILE A 8 2.08 -7.45 -8.11
N THR A 9 0.87 -7.93 -8.43
CA THR A 9 0.09 -7.44 -9.56
C THR A 9 -1.29 -7.01 -9.11
N GLY A 10 -1.68 -5.79 -9.43
CA GLY A 10 -2.97 -5.22 -9.08
C GLY A 10 -4.13 -5.96 -9.74
N ILE A 11 -5.12 -6.37 -8.94
CA ILE A 11 -6.42 -6.90 -9.40
C ILE A 11 -7.42 -5.75 -9.52
N THR A 12 -7.33 -4.76 -8.63
CA THR A 12 -8.13 -3.53 -8.69
C THR A 12 -7.23 -2.31 -8.67
N ALA A 13 -7.76 -1.17 -9.13
CA ALA A 13 -7.01 0.07 -9.19
C ALA A 13 -6.46 0.47 -7.81
N LEU A 14 -5.26 1.03 -7.79
CA LEU A 14 -4.62 1.54 -6.59
C LEU A 14 -4.97 3.01 -6.42
N LEU A 15 -5.53 3.37 -5.25
CA LEU A 15 -5.68 4.77 -4.85
C LEU A 15 -4.58 5.12 -3.84
N GLN A 16 -3.84 6.20 -4.08
CA GLN A 16 -2.85 6.68 -3.12
C GLN A 16 -3.40 7.80 -2.24
N ASN A 17 -2.80 7.92 -1.06
CA ASN A 17 -3.10 8.98 -0.11
C ASN A 17 -1.86 9.25 0.76
N ASN A 18 -0.92 10.01 0.20
CA ASN A 18 0.35 10.31 0.85
C ASN A 18 0.15 11.22 2.08
N PRO A 19 0.54 10.77 3.28
CA PRO A 19 0.40 11.56 4.51
C PRO A 19 1.30 12.80 4.55
N ALA A 20 2.30 12.93 3.66
CA ALA A 20 3.09 14.14 3.53
C ALA A 20 2.21 15.37 3.24
N SER A 21 1.07 15.19 2.55
CA SER A 21 0.05 16.23 2.37
C SER A 21 -0.49 16.79 3.69
N MET A 22 -0.54 15.99 4.76
CA MET A 22 -1.05 16.39 6.07
C MET A 22 -0.10 17.35 6.80
N ARG A 23 1.18 17.43 6.41
CA ARG A 23 2.14 18.38 7.01
C ARG A 23 1.95 19.81 6.52
N ARG A 24 1.10 20.05 5.51
CA ARG A 24 0.66 21.40 5.12
C ARG A 24 -0.36 21.96 6.13
N SER A 25 -0.04 21.97 7.42
CA SER A 25 -0.74 22.81 8.40
C SER A 25 -0.02 24.15 8.43
N GLY A 26 -0.51 25.11 7.65
CA GLY A 26 0.01 26.46 7.64
C GLY A 26 -0.01 27.07 9.04
N THR A 27 1.14 27.56 9.48
CA THR A 27 1.26 28.46 10.64
C THR A 27 0.70 29.83 10.24
N GLY A 28 -0.62 30.01 10.33
CA GLY A 28 -1.24 31.32 10.16
C GLY A 28 -2.69 31.28 9.69
N LEU A 29 -3.40 32.40 9.93
CA LEU A 29 -4.75 32.74 9.47
C LEU A 29 -4.82 32.93 7.94
N SER A 30 -4.20 32.04 7.17
CA SER A 30 -4.32 32.03 5.71
C SER A 30 -5.71 31.52 5.33
N GLN A 31 -6.38 32.27 4.46
CA GLN A 31 -7.69 31.97 3.90
C GLN A 31 -7.66 30.57 3.28
N LYS A 32 -8.42 29.62 3.84
CA LYS A 32 -8.47 28.23 3.36
C LYS A 32 -9.01 28.23 1.92
N SER A 33 -8.15 28.20 0.91
CA SER A 33 -8.57 27.91 -0.45
C SER A 33 -8.90 26.42 -0.55
N ILE A 34 -9.96 26.12 -1.28
CA ILE A 34 -10.27 24.74 -1.66
C ILE A 34 -9.33 24.43 -2.84
N PRO A 35 -8.39 23.49 -2.71
CA PRO A 35 -7.49 23.13 -3.80
C PRO A 35 -8.27 22.55 -4.98
N THR A 36 -7.75 22.69 -6.19
CA THR A 36 -8.33 22.02 -7.34
C THR A 36 -8.15 20.50 -7.22
N PRO A 37 -8.95 19.68 -7.93
CA PRO A 37 -8.77 18.23 -7.95
C PRO A 37 -7.34 17.78 -8.31
N GLU A 38 -6.69 18.49 -9.23
CA GLU A 38 -5.33 18.24 -9.70
C GLU A 38 -4.30 18.52 -8.60
N GLU A 39 -4.39 19.69 -7.95
CA GLU A 39 -3.51 20.07 -6.84
C GLU A 39 -3.66 19.12 -5.65
N GLU A 40 -4.88 18.71 -5.37
CA GLU A 40 -5.17 17.78 -4.29
C GLU A 40 -4.65 16.38 -4.59
N ALA A 41 -4.87 15.85 -5.80
CA ALA A 41 -4.38 14.54 -6.21
C ALA A 41 -2.85 14.51 -6.22
N GLU A 42 -2.20 15.54 -6.77
CA GLU A 42 -0.73 15.65 -6.80
C GLU A 42 -0.13 15.72 -5.39
N SER A 43 -0.80 16.37 -4.43
CA SER A 43 -0.33 16.38 -3.04
C SER A 43 -0.34 15.00 -2.37
N LYS A 44 -1.14 14.06 -2.89
CA LYS A 44 -1.39 12.73 -2.32
C LYS A 44 -0.66 11.60 -3.04
N VAL A 45 0.04 11.89 -4.13
CA VAL A 45 0.79 10.88 -4.87
C VAL A 45 2.12 10.58 -4.16
N PHE A 46 2.55 9.32 -4.23
CA PHE A 46 3.91 8.89 -3.90
C PHE A 46 4.71 8.84 -5.19
N LYS A 47 5.69 9.73 -5.31
CA LYS A 47 6.48 9.95 -6.52
C LYS A 47 7.96 10.08 -6.16
N GLU A 48 8.80 9.39 -6.92
CA GLU A 48 10.26 9.46 -6.84
C GLU A 48 10.78 10.76 -7.48
N ALA A 49 12.07 11.03 -7.31
CA ALA A 49 12.70 12.21 -7.89
C ALA A 49 12.67 12.23 -9.43
N ASP A 50 12.66 11.07 -10.07
CA ASP A 50 12.57 10.89 -11.53
C ASP A 50 11.12 10.92 -12.06
N GLY A 51 10.13 11.06 -11.17
CA GLY A 51 8.71 11.06 -11.52
C GLY A 51 8.04 9.69 -11.50
N GLN A 52 8.77 8.59 -11.27
CA GLN A 52 8.16 7.27 -11.13
C GLN A 52 7.31 7.20 -9.86
N LEU A 53 6.09 6.70 -9.99
CA LEU A 53 5.20 6.47 -8.87
C LEU A 53 5.67 5.24 -8.09
N TYR A 54 5.51 5.27 -6.78
CA TYR A 54 5.84 4.12 -5.92
C TYR A 54 4.75 3.90 -4.87
N VAL A 55 4.82 2.78 -4.16
CA VAL A 55 4.04 2.56 -2.93
C VAL A 55 4.97 2.35 -1.75
N PRO A 56 4.61 2.82 -0.54
CA PRO A 56 5.37 2.49 0.65
C PRO A 56 5.32 0.98 0.92
N ALA A 57 6.48 0.35 1.03
CA ALA A 57 6.58 -1.09 1.23
C ALA A 57 5.95 -1.54 2.56
N ALA A 58 5.95 -0.64 3.55
CA ALA A 58 5.28 -0.82 4.84
C ALA A 58 3.81 -1.25 4.70
N GLY A 59 3.11 -0.82 3.64
CA GLY A 59 1.73 -1.20 3.37
C GLY A 59 1.53 -2.72 3.26
N PHE A 60 2.47 -3.43 2.62
CA PHE A 60 2.40 -4.89 2.48
C PHE A 60 2.56 -5.60 3.82
N ARG A 61 3.61 -5.23 4.57
CA ARG A 61 3.87 -5.77 5.90
C ARG A 61 2.73 -5.51 6.88
N PHE A 62 2.11 -4.32 6.82
CA PHE A 62 0.95 -4.01 7.65
C PHE A 62 -0.27 -4.86 7.28
N GLY A 63 -0.52 -5.08 5.99
CA GLY A 63 -1.60 -5.96 5.53
C GLY A 63 -1.44 -7.39 6.05
N ILE A 64 -0.21 -7.91 6.02
CA ILE A 64 0.11 -9.22 6.62
C ILE A 64 -0.19 -9.22 8.12
N ILE A 65 0.44 -8.33 8.89
CA ILE A 65 0.43 -8.39 10.36
C ILE A 65 -0.96 -8.10 10.94
N LYS A 66 -1.66 -7.10 10.38
CA LYS A 66 -2.94 -6.61 10.92
C LYS A 66 -4.16 -7.35 10.40
N ARG A 67 -4.06 -8.02 9.23
CA ARG A 67 -5.21 -8.70 8.62
C ARG A 67 -4.94 -10.17 8.35
N ALA A 68 -3.90 -10.51 7.60
CA ALA A 68 -3.64 -11.92 7.28
C ALA A 68 -3.36 -12.78 8.51
N CYS A 69 -2.61 -12.22 9.48
CA CYS A 69 -2.24 -12.92 10.72
C CYS A 69 -3.33 -12.92 11.80
N THR A 70 -4.38 -12.09 11.68
CA THR A 70 -5.38 -11.91 12.74
C THR A 70 -6.17 -13.21 12.94
N GLY A 71 -6.20 -13.69 14.19
CA GLY A 71 -6.83 -14.97 14.55
C GLY A 71 -6.00 -16.21 14.21
N ARG A 72 -4.83 -16.06 13.59
CA ARG A 72 -3.93 -17.18 13.24
C ARG A 72 -2.86 -17.41 14.30
N ARG A 73 -2.39 -18.65 14.37
CA ARG A 73 -1.30 -19.08 15.25
C ARG A 73 -0.20 -19.73 14.43
N LEU A 74 1.04 -19.44 14.79
CA LEU A 74 2.21 -20.16 14.32
C LEU A 74 2.78 -20.88 15.54
N GLN A 75 2.70 -22.22 15.51
CA GLN A 75 2.96 -23.07 16.66
C GLN A 75 2.15 -22.62 17.90
N LYS A 76 2.84 -22.31 19.01
CA LYS A 76 2.24 -21.87 20.28
C LYS A 76 2.14 -20.34 20.40
N ARG A 77 2.48 -19.57 19.38
CA ARG A 77 2.47 -18.08 19.41
C ARG A 77 1.45 -17.53 18.41
N SER A 78 1.02 -16.27 18.61
CA SER A 78 0.17 -15.59 17.62
C SER A 78 0.99 -15.31 16.36
N ALA A 79 0.40 -15.52 15.19
CA ALA A 79 1.09 -15.29 13.91
C ALA A 79 1.58 -13.84 13.80
N SER A 80 0.77 -12.86 14.25
CA SER A 80 1.14 -11.44 14.21
C SER A 80 2.39 -11.13 15.04
N SER A 81 2.59 -11.81 16.18
CA SER A 81 3.76 -11.60 17.03
C SER A 81 5.02 -12.18 16.38
N VAL A 82 4.92 -13.42 15.88
CA VAL A 82 6.02 -14.10 15.17
C VAL A 82 6.44 -13.29 13.94
N VAL A 83 5.48 -12.98 13.05
CA VAL A 83 5.77 -12.24 11.81
C VAL A 83 6.31 -10.84 12.10
N SER A 84 5.83 -10.17 13.15
CA SER A 84 6.33 -8.84 13.48
C SER A 84 7.79 -8.84 13.98
N GLY A 85 8.29 -9.98 14.49
CA GLY A 85 9.67 -10.13 14.96
C GLY A 85 10.59 -10.88 14.00
N ALA A 86 10.05 -11.53 12.96
CA ALA A 86 10.80 -12.41 12.07
C ALA A 86 10.66 -12.06 10.58
N LEU A 87 9.93 -11.00 10.21
CA LEU A 87 9.77 -10.55 8.81
C LEU A 87 10.07 -9.05 8.70
N PHE A 88 11.05 -8.69 7.88
CA PHE A 88 11.57 -7.34 7.71
C PHE A 88 11.56 -6.92 6.24
N LEU A 89 11.33 -5.63 5.98
CA LEU A 89 11.35 -5.09 4.62
C LEU A 89 12.78 -4.71 4.24
N LEU A 90 13.20 -5.08 3.03
CA LEU A 90 14.52 -4.70 2.50
C LEU A 90 14.53 -3.32 1.83
N SER A 91 13.36 -2.78 1.49
CA SER A 91 13.18 -1.44 0.96
C SER A 91 11.99 -0.76 1.60
N ASP A 92 12.05 0.55 1.75
CA ASP A 92 10.93 1.38 2.20
C ASP A 92 9.94 1.68 1.07
N ARG A 93 10.38 1.57 -0.18
CA ARG A 93 9.64 1.98 -1.38
C ARG A 93 9.63 0.87 -2.41
N CYS A 94 8.47 0.74 -3.04
CA CYS A 94 8.19 -0.27 -4.05
C CYS A 94 7.77 0.47 -5.34
N PRO A 95 8.72 0.72 -6.28
CA PRO A 95 8.44 1.44 -7.52
C PRO A 95 7.38 0.72 -8.37
N LEU A 96 6.41 1.48 -8.85
CA LEU A 96 5.31 0.93 -9.63
C LEU A 96 5.71 0.79 -11.09
N THR A 97 5.32 -0.35 -11.65
CA THR A 97 5.36 -0.66 -13.08
C THR A 97 3.95 -0.94 -13.58
N ASN A 98 3.73 -0.76 -14.87
CA ASN A 98 2.48 -1.17 -15.51
C ASN A 98 2.53 -2.65 -15.89
N GLY A 99 1.44 -3.18 -16.49
CA GLY A 99 1.36 -4.58 -16.92
C GLY A 99 2.44 -5.01 -17.93
N ASN A 100 3.16 -4.06 -18.53
CA ASN A 100 4.27 -4.32 -19.47
C ASN A 100 5.66 -4.11 -18.82
N GLY A 101 5.73 -3.92 -17.51
CA GLY A 101 6.99 -3.69 -16.79
C GLY A 101 7.59 -2.28 -16.95
N LYS A 102 6.88 -1.35 -17.60
CA LYS A 102 7.36 0.04 -17.73
C LYS A 102 7.04 0.84 -16.46
N PRO A 103 7.90 1.79 -16.03
CA PRO A 103 7.61 2.70 -14.94
C PRO A 103 6.26 3.40 -15.09
N VAL A 104 5.48 3.44 -14.00
CA VAL A 104 4.26 4.26 -13.96
C VAL A 104 4.65 5.67 -13.56
N THR A 105 4.36 6.66 -14.40
CA THR A 105 4.59 8.09 -14.12
C THR A 105 3.30 8.91 -14.07
N GLU A 106 2.20 8.32 -14.56
CA GLU A 106 0.90 8.97 -14.73
C GLU A 106 -0.16 8.29 -13.85
N TYR A 107 -1.20 9.05 -13.51
CA TYR A 107 -2.35 8.58 -12.76
C TYR A 107 -3.63 9.29 -13.23
N GLU A 108 -4.77 8.65 -13.01
CA GLU A 108 -6.09 9.27 -13.19
C GLU A 108 -6.50 10.01 -11.91
N ILE A 109 -7.29 11.06 -12.04
CA ILE A 109 -7.86 11.76 -10.88
C ILE A 109 -9.21 11.14 -10.54
N ASP A 110 -9.29 10.52 -9.38
CA ASP A 110 -10.52 9.95 -8.83
C ASP A 110 -11.12 10.90 -7.79
N CYS A 111 -12.32 11.39 -8.08
CA CYS A 111 -13.06 12.31 -7.23
C CYS A 111 -14.21 11.57 -6.53
N GLN A 112 -14.11 11.43 -5.21
CA GLN A 112 -15.14 10.75 -4.40
C GLN A 112 -15.59 11.63 -3.25
N ARG A 113 -16.87 11.49 -2.87
CA ARG A 113 -17.39 12.11 -1.65
C ARG A 113 -16.79 11.41 -0.44
N ALA A 114 -16.12 12.18 0.43
CA ALA A 114 -15.64 11.75 1.73
C ALA A 114 -16.30 12.56 2.84
N VAL A 115 -16.42 11.96 4.03
CA VAL A 115 -16.90 12.68 5.21
C VAL A 115 -15.70 13.14 6.03
N VAL A 116 -15.50 14.44 6.15
CA VAL A 116 -14.46 15.06 6.98
C VAL A 116 -15.15 15.97 7.99
N GLN A 117 -14.89 15.75 9.28
CA GLN A 117 -15.50 16.53 10.36
C GLN A 117 -17.04 16.63 10.25
N ARG A 118 -17.72 15.51 9.96
CA ARG A 118 -19.18 15.39 9.74
C ARG A 118 -19.73 16.09 8.50
N GLN A 119 -18.89 16.70 7.67
CA GLN A 119 -19.29 17.33 6.40
C GLN A 119 -18.88 16.45 5.22
N GLY A 120 -19.77 16.32 4.24
CA GLY A 120 -19.48 15.66 2.97
C GLY A 120 -18.72 16.61 2.05
N ILE A 121 -17.48 16.28 1.72
CA ILE A 121 -16.64 17.04 0.78
C ILE A 121 -16.14 16.12 -0.34
N ILE A 122 -15.98 16.66 -1.55
CA ILE A 122 -15.30 15.94 -2.63
C ILE A 122 -13.81 15.93 -2.32
N ARG A 123 -13.19 14.75 -2.44
CA ARG A 123 -11.74 14.57 -2.33
C ARG A 123 -11.26 13.96 -3.64
N ALA A 124 -10.25 14.58 -4.24
CA ALA A 124 -9.53 14.02 -5.36
C ALA A 124 -8.34 13.19 -4.88
N ARG A 125 -8.09 12.05 -5.53
CA ARG A 125 -6.96 11.16 -5.25
C ARG A 125 -6.35 10.65 -6.56
N PRO A 126 -5.04 10.37 -6.57
CA PRO A 126 -4.40 9.68 -7.67
C PRO A 126 -4.87 8.22 -7.69
N ARG A 127 -5.39 7.79 -8.83
CA ARG A 127 -5.84 6.44 -9.15
C ARG A 127 -4.97 5.85 -10.23
N ILE A 128 -4.40 4.68 -9.96
CA ILE A 128 -3.54 3.96 -10.89
C ILE A 128 -4.27 2.68 -11.29
N PRO A 129 -4.84 2.59 -12.51
CA PRO A 129 -5.69 1.48 -12.92
C PRO A 129 -4.93 0.16 -12.99
N ASN A 130 -3.76 0.19 -13.64
CA ASN A 130 -2.91 -0.96 -13.88
C ASN A 130 -1.58 -0.73 -13.18
N TRP A 131 -1.28 -1.57 -12.20
CA TRP A 131 -0.07 -1.44 -11.39
C TRP A 131 0.48 -2.80 -11.01
N SER A 132 1.81 -2.86 -10.94
CA SER A 132 2.59 -3.97 -10.44
C SER A 132 3.80 -3.41 -9.69
N THR A 133 4.36 -4.17 -8.78
CA THR A 133 5.59 -3.81 -8.08
C THR A 133 6.27 -5.05 -7.54
N GLU A 134 7.54 -4.92 -7.18
CA GLU A 134 8.25 -5.92 -6.39
C GLU A 134 8.29 -5.51 -4.92
N VAL A 135 8.14 -6.48 -4.02
CA VAL A 135 8.40 -6.33 -2.58
C VAL A 135 9.36 -7.42 -2.15
N GLN A 136 10.37 -7.02 -1.37
CA GLN A 136 11.43 -7.89 -0.90
C GLN A 136 11.44 -7.91 0.63
N TYR A 137 11.58 -9.10 1.19
CA TYR A 137 11.63 -9.33 2.62
C TYR A 137 12.90 -10.08 3.00
N GLU A 138 13.38 -9.77 4.20
CA GLU A 138 14.29 -10.64 4.95
C GLU A 138 13.47 -11.33 6.04
N TYR A 139 13.71 -12.62 6.27
CA TYR A 139 13.02 -13.38 7.30
C TYR A 139 13.92 -14.35 8.07
N ASP A 140 13.50 -14.65 9.30
CA ASP A 140 14.13 -15.66 10.15
C ASP A 140 13.47 -17.03 9.93
N ASP A 141 14.23 -17.92 9.30
CA ASP A 141 13.84 -19.27 8.89
C ASP A 141 13.60 -20.24 10.06
N ASP A 142 14.10 -19.90 11.26
CA ASP A 142 13.76 -20.63 12.49
C ASP A 142 12.30 -20.44 12.91
N PHE A 143 11.67 -19.33 12.47
CA PHE A 143 10.32 -18.94 12.90
C PHE A 143 9.29 -18.89 11.77
N LEU A 144 9.70 -18.62 10.53
CA LEU A 144 8.84 -18.46 9.36
C LEU A 144 9.39 -19.25 8.20
N SER A 145 8.51 -19.96 7.49
CA SER A 145 8.87 -20.55 6.19
C SER A 145 8.44 -19.63 5.04
N ALA A 146 9.11 -19.75 3.90
CA ALA A 146 8.77 -19.05 2.67
C ALA A 146 7.28 -19.23 2.28
N GLU A 147 6.75 -20.45 2.45
CA GLU A 147 5.37 -20.81 2.10
C GLU A 147 4.36 -20.08 3.00
N ILE A 148 4.66 -19.93 4.29
CA ILE A 148 3.83 -19.17 5.22
C ILE A 148 3.82 -17.69 4.83
N ILE A 149 4.97 -17.13 4.46
CA ILE A 149 5.07 -15.73 4.03
C ILE A 149 4.25 -15.51 2.75
N GLU A 150 4.36 -16.41 1.77
CA GLU A 150 3.58 -16.37 0.53
C GLU A 150 2.08 -16.48 0.80
N GLU A 151 1.64 -17.42 1.65
CA GLU A 151 0.23 -17.58 2.04
C GLU A 151 -0.31 -16.29 2.67
N LEU A 152 0.45 -15.73 3.62
CA LEU A 152 0.06 -14.52 4.33
C LEU A 152 0.03 -13.29 3.41
N GLN A 153 1.01 -13.14 2.52
CA GLN A 153 1.07 -12.05 1.55
C GLN A 153 -0.08 -12.16 0.55
N THR A 154 -0.39 -13.37 0.08
CA THR A 154 -1.54 -13.66 -0.80
C THR A 154 -2.86 -13.34 -0.13
N LEU A 155 -3.02 -13.74 1.13
CA LEU A 155 -4.22 -13.42 1.90
C LEU A 155 -4.34 -11.91 2.11
N ALA A 156 -3.26 -11.23 2.47
CA ALA A 156 -3.23 -9.77 2.62
C ALA A 156 -3.69 -9.05 1.34
N GLY A 157 -3.29 -9.53 0.16
CA GLY A 157 -3.75 -8.99 -1.12
C GLY A 157 -5.25 -9.09 -1.36
N LYS A 158 -5.88 -10.13 -0.81
CA LYS A 158 -7.33 -10.37 -0.92
C LYS A 158 -8.13 -9.57 0.10
N ILE A 159 -7.75 -9.62 1.38
CA ILE A 159 -8.58 -9.12 2.49
C ILE A 159 -8.13 -7.78 3.05
N SER A 160 -6.87 -7.38 2.85
CA SER A 160 -6.36 -6.08 3.28
C SER A 160 -6.35 -5.09 2.13
N GLY A 161 -5.68 -5.47 1.03
CA GLY A 161 -5.33 -4.59 -0.09
C GLY A 161 -4.29 -3.54 0.28
N LEU A 162 -4.00 -2.66 -0.67
CA LEU A 162 -3.00 -1.59 -0.57
C LEU A 162 -3.64 -0.22 -0.83
N GLY A 163 -3.03 0.84 -0.30
CA GLY A 163 -3.49 2.22 -0.55
C GLY A 163 -4.76 2.60 0.20
N ASP A 164 -5.47 3.61 -0.33
CA ASP A 164 -6.70 4.15 0.24
C ASP A 164 -7.95 3.46 -0.34
N PHE A 165 -9.07 3.49 0.39
CA PHE A 165 -10.32 2.81 0.00
C PHE A 165 -10.11 1.33 -0.36
N ARG A 166 -9.17 0.68 0.32
CA ARG A 166 -8.91 -0.77 0.21
C ARG A 166 -9.97 -1.59 0.97
N PRO A 167 -10.06 -2.92 0.76
CA PRO A 167 -10.99 -3.80 1.50
C PRO A 167 -11.00 -3.56 3.01
N ASP A 168 -9.81 -3.39 3.59
CA ASP A 168 -9.67 -3.12 5.02
C ASP A 168 -10.28 -1.78 5.50
N ARG A 169 -10.55 -0.87 4.56
CA ARG A 169 -11.13 0.45 4.79
C ARG A 169 -12.54 0.56 4.21
N GLY A 170 -13.19 -0.59 3.93
CA GLY A 170 -14.56 -0.65 3.43
C GLY A 170 -14.73 -0.33 1.94
N GLY A 171 -13.63 -0.24 1.18
CA GLY A 171 -13.67 -0.05 -0.28
C GLY A 171 -13.20 -1.28 -1.05
N ALA A 172 -13.04 -1.15 -2.37
CA ALA A 172 -12.68 -2.26 -3.28
C ALA A 172 -11.29 -2.11 -3.95
N ASN A 173 -10.54 -1.05 -3.63
CA ASN A 173 -9.31 -0.67 -4.32
C ASN A 173 -8.07 -1.40 -3.78
N GLY A 174 -7.01 -1.44 -4.59
CA GLY A 174 -5.70 -1.95 -4.20
C GLY A 174 -5.64 -3.44 -3.84
N ARG A 175 -6.59 -4.26 -4.29
CA ARG A 175 -6.43 -5.72 -4.22
C ARG A 175 -5.34 -6.17 -5.18
N TYR A 176 -4.61 -7.22 -4.83
CA TYR A 176 -3.50 -7.72 -5.64
C TYR A 176 -3.34 -9.23 -5.58
N SER A 177 -2.70 -9.79 -6.60
CA SER A 177 -2.14 -11.14 -6.63
C SER A 177 -0.64 -11.11 -6.34
N VAL A 178 -0.10 -12.28 -5.99
CA VAL A 178 1.28 -12.47 -5.53
C VAL A 178 1.87 -13.60 -6.35
N GLU A 179 3.10 -13.41 -6.80
CA GLU A 179 3.92 -14.41 -7.49
C GLU A 179 5.31 -14.38 -6.85
N LYS A 180 5.78 -15.51 -6.31
CA LYS A 180 7.15 -15.63 -5.79
C LYS A 180 8.13 -15.61 -6.96
N ILE A 181 9.17 -14.79 -6.86
CA ILE A 181 10.18 -14.63 -7.92
C ILE A 181 11.62 -14.94 -7.46
N SER A 182 11.90 -14.89 -6.17
CA SER A 182 13.12 -15.42 -5.54
C SER A 182 12.89 -15.82 -4.11
#